data_AF-A0A2U0TRF3-F1
#
_entry.id   AF-A0A2U0TRF3-F1
#
_cell.length_a   1.000
_cell.length_b   1.000
_cell.length_c   1.000
_cell.angle_alpha   90.00
_cell.angle_beta   90.00
_cell.angle_gamma   90.00
#
_symmetry.space_group_name_H-M   'P 1'
#
loop_
_entity.id
_entity.type
_entity.pdbx_description
1 polymer ?
#
loop_
_entity_poly.entity_id
_entity_poly.type
_entity_poly.pdbx_seq_one_letter_code
_entity_poly.pdbx_strand_id
1 'polypeptide(L)'
;MENENKYIWSNLKNGTYSKLASDIPTVEYNTIPFRNIVISDNVFILNFHKSYKKVIIPKKIESLFISLLDKYELSKFLEEFIILSCASQKSFIDNIGTKAELKRDVLLQDFNNMKKDYAEFLNVIGIYLSSESKNKTNTISFKPDAAPTVSINNFFVLNDIYDTICKGLDITKENFLERKEELLDLKNNISVRHYSEVVKTSIVVNLYEFALKSSKRRSDSLRFVGCFLHISQIPTNSEEIDKKIDIDLFNDIDLFLKSIEIKNLAHYINIKRQKRFRL
;
A
#
# COMPACT_ATOMS: atom_id res chain seq x y z
N MET A 1 -11.05 17.66 -33.39
CA MET A 1 -11.89 16.80 -32.52
C MET A 1 -11.00 16.36 -31.38
N GLU A 2 -11.13 16.97 -30.20
CA GLU A 2 -10.43 16.45 -29.01
C GLU A 2 -10.98 15.06 -28.75
N ASN A 3 -10.13 14.03 -28.82
CA ASN A 3 -10.47 12.73 -28.24
C ASN A 3 -10.76 13.01 -26.76
N GLU A 4 -12.03 12.95 -26.35
CA GLU A 4 -12.37 12.99 -24.93
C GLU A 4 -11.61 11.84 -24.27
N ASN A 5 -10.61 12.13 -23.42
CA ASN A 5 -9.87 11.08 -22.74
C ASN A 5 -10.85 10.30 -21.85
N LYS A 6 -11.14 9.06 -22.23
CA LYS A 6 -12.00 8.14 -21.49
C LYS A 6 -11.14 7.07 -20.82
N TYR A 7 -11.43 6.80 -19.56
CA TYR A 7 -10.91 5.62 -18.88
C TYR A 7 -11.89 4.47 -19.06
N ILE A 8 -11.39 3.33 -19.54
CA ILE A 8 -12.18 2.09 -19.69
C ILE A 8 -11.71 1.13 -18.61
N TRP A 9 -12.66 0.61 -17.84
CA TRP A 9 -12.43 -0.37 -16.79
C TRP A 9 -11.60 -1.57 -17.27
N SER A 10 -10.72 -2.06 -16.40
CA SER A 10 -9.94 -3.29 -16.62
C SER A 10 -10.39 -4.40 -15.68
N ASN A 11 -10.44 -5.64 -16.17
CA ASN A 11 -10.71 -6.81 -15.34
C ASN A 11 -9.41 -7.52 -14.99
N LEU A 12 -9.25 -7.89 -13.71
CA LEU A 12 -8.16 -8.75 -13.29
C LEU A 12 -8.55 -10.21 -13.56
N LYS A 13 -7.83 -10.87 -14.46
CA LYS A 13 -8.02 -12.29 -14.77
C LYS A 13 -6.67 -12.98 -14.91
N ASN A 14 -6.51 -14.11 -14.25
CA ASN A 14 -5.29 -14.90 -14.21
C ASN A 14 -4.05 -14.05 -13.83
N GLY A 15 -4.21 -13.12 -12.88
CA GLY A 15 -3.13 -12.21 -12.44
C GLY A 15 -2.79 -11.08 -13.41
N THR A 16 -3.57 -10.88 -14.48
CA THR A 16 -3.33 -9.83 -15.48
C THR A 16 -4.56 -8.95 -15.69
N TYR A 17 -4.32 -7.64 -15.88
CA TYR A 17 -5.38 -6.71 -16.24
C TYR A 17 -5.60 -6.71 -17.74
N SER A 18 -6.86 -6.95 -18.14
CA SER A 18 -7.27 -6.96 -19.53
C SER A 18 -8.36 -5.92 -19.77
N LYS A 19 -8.39 -5.37 -20.99
CA LYS A 19 -9.44 -4.45 -21.41
C LYS A 19 -10.80 -5.13 -21.34
N LEU A 20 -11.82 -4.34 -21.02
CA LEU A 20 -13.19 -4.81 -21.01
C LEU A 20 -13.61 -5.39 -22.37
N ALA A 21 -14.25 -6.56 -22.35
CA ALA A 21 -14.81 -7.18 -23.54
C ALA A 21 -16.02 -6.37 -24.05
N SER A 22 -16.19 -6.30 -25.37
CA SER A 22 -17.17 -5.42 -26.04
C SER A 22 -18.63 -5.81 -25.80
N ASP A 23 -18.89 -7.05 -25.42
CA ASP A 23 -20.21 -7.63 -25.17
C ASP A 23 -20.73 -7.37 -23.74
N ILE A 24 -19.87 -6.88 -22.84
CA ILE A 24 -20.26 -6.61 -21.46
C ILE A 24 -21.07 -5.30 -21.40
N PRO A 25 -22.30 -5.30 -20.83
CA PRO A 25 -23.08 -4.08 -20.67
C PRO A 25 -22.35 -3.06 -19.78
N THR A 26 -22.26 -1.81 -20.25
CA THR A 26 -21.55 -0.73 -19.56
C THR A 26 -22.44 0.46 -19.21
N VAL A 27 -21.92 1.31 -18.34
CA VAL A 27 -22.42 2.64 -18.02
C VAL A 27 -21.26 3.64 -18.06
N GLU A 28 -21.58 4.89 -18.40
CA GLU A 28 -20.61 5.99 -18.54
C GLU A 28 -20.89 7.05 -17.49
N TYR A 29 -19.84 7.50 -16.80
CA TYR A 29 -19.89 8.59 -15.82
C TYR A 29 -18.93 9.70 -16.22
N ASN A 30 -19.32 10.95 -15.97
CA ASN A 30 -18.40 12.08 -16.06
C ASN A 30 -17.48 12.07 -14.83
N THR A 31 -16.20 12.30 -15.03
CA THR A 31 -15.28 12.48 -13.91
C THR A 31 -15.53 13.82 -13.23
N ILE A 32 -15.60 13.82 -11.90
CA ILE A 32 -15.69 15.00 -11.06
C ILE A 32 -14.52 15.03 -10.07
N PRO A 33 -14.07 16.23 -9.64
CA PRO A 33 -13.13 16.33 -8.53
C PRO A 33 -13.74 15.73 -7.26
N PHE A 34 -12.92 15.03 -6.46
CA PHE A 34 -13.34 14.53 -5.14
C PHE A 34 -13.60 15.70 -4.21
N ARG A 35 -14.80 15.76 -3.63
CA ARG A 35 -15.19 16.84 -2.71
C ARG A 35 -15.35 16.33 -1.29
N ASN A 36 -15.85 15.10 -1.15
CA ASN A 36 -16.26 14.57 0.14
C ASN A 36 -15.35 13.43 0.63
N ILE A 37 -14.77 12.66 -0.30
CA ILE A 37 -13.82 11.60 0.04
C ILE A 37 -12.42 12.19 0.12
N VAL A 38 -11.91 12.38 1.34
CA VAL A 38 -10.54 12.87 1.57
C VAL A 38 -9.57 11.71 1.38
N ILE A 39 -8.78 11.76 0.31
CA ILE A 39 -7.64 10.87 0.09
C ILE A 39 -6.40 11.73 0.25
N SER A 40 -5.84 11.73 1.45
CA SER A 40 -4.56 12.38 1.66
C SER A 40 -3.48 11.55 0.95
N ASP A 41 -2.54 12.25 0.31
CA ASP A 41 -1.23 11.70 -0.07
C ASP A 41 -1.15 10.81 -1.33
N ASN A 42 -2.21 10.72 -2.16
CA ASN A 42 -2.11 10.07 -3.50
C ASN A 42 -2.46 11.04 -4.64
N VAL A 43 -1.43 11.71 -5.16
CA VAL A 43 -1.52 12.72 -6.23
C VAL A 43 -2.13 12.15 -7.52
N PHE A 44 -1.88 10.86 -7.83
CA PHE A 44 -2.43 10.20 -9.02
C PHE A 44 -3.94 10.03 -8.92
N ILE A 45 -4.44 9.63 -7.75
CA ILE A 45 -5.88 9.54 -7.52
C ILE A 45 -6.48 10.94 -7.61
N LEU A 46 -5.92 11.92 -6.89
CA LEU A 46 -6.45 13.29 -6.84
C LEU A 46 -6.51 13.96 -8.22
N ASN A 47 -5.54 13.72 -9.10
CA ASN A 47 -5.47 14.33 -10.42
C ASN A 47 -6.13 13.50 -11.53
N PHE A 48 -6.76 12.37 -11.22
CA PHE A 48 -7.37 11.49 -12.23
C PHE A 48 -8.37 12.23 -13.15
N HIS A 49 -9.19 13.12 -12.58
CA HIS A 49 -10.16 13.95 -13.29
C HIS A 49 -9.53 14.96 -14.30
N LYS A 50 -8.22 15.22 -14.20
CA LYS A 50 -7.50 16.05 -15.18
C LYS A 50 -7.08 15.23 -16.40
N SER A 51 -6.83 13.94 -16.22
CA SER A 51 -6.38 13.03 -17.27
C SER A 51 -7.54 12.43 -18.05
N TYR A 52 -8.66 12.16 -17.37
CA TYR A 52 -9.84 11.54 -17.95
C TYR A 52 -11.05 12.43 -17.68
N LYS A 53 -11.89 12.65 -18.71
CA LYS A 53 -13.16 13.39 -18.59
C LYS A 53 -14.33 12.44 -18.28
N LYS A 54 -14.19 11.16 -18.64
CA LYS A 54 -15.22 10.14 -18.54
C LYS A 54 -14.64 8.79 -18.10
N VAL A 55 -15.44 8.01 -17.39
CA VAL A 55 -15.14 6.62 -17.04
C VAL A 55 -16.24 5.71 -17.55
N ILE A 56 -15.86 4.54 -18.06
CA ILE A 56 -16.78 3.49 -18.52
C ILE A 56 -16.56 2.26 -17.65
N ILE A 57 -17.61 1.83 -16.95
CA ILE A 57 -17.58 0.65 -16.07
C ILE A 57 -18.66 -0.37 -16.46
N PRO A 58 -18.48 -1.67 -16.13
CA PRO A 58 -19.54 -2.66 -16.29
C PRO A 58 -20.75 -2.37 -15.39
N LYS A 59 -21.96 -2.65 -15.88
CA LYS A 59 -23.20 -2.56 -15.07
C LYS A 59 -23.14 -3.39 -13.79
N LYS A 60 -22.45 -4.54 -13.83
CA LYS A 60 -22.23 -5.37 -12.64
C LYS A 60 -21.43 -4.63 -11.56
N ILE A 61 -20.43 -3.85 -11.94
CA ILE A 61 -19.62 -3.07 -10.99
C ILE A 61 -20.45 -1.96 -10.37
N GLU A 62 -21.24 -1.24 -11.19
CA GLU A 62 -22.19 -0.24 -10.71
C GLU A 62 -23.19 -0.83 -9.71
N SER A 63 -23.82 -1.97 -10.03
CA SER A 63 -24.79 -2.61 -9.13
C SER A 63 -24.19 -3.04 -7.79
N LEU A 64 -22.92 -3.46 -7.80
CA LEU A 64 -22.21 -3.82 -6.58
C LEU A 64 -21.88 -2.57 -5.73
N PHE A 65 -21.52 -1.45 -6.36
CA PHE A 65 -21.34 -0.19 -5.64
C PHE A 65 -22.65 0.34 -5.06
N ILE A 66 -23.75 0.28 -5.80
CA ILE A 66 -25.08 0.66 -5.28
C ILE A 66 -25.39 -0.17 -4.02
N SER A 67 -25.27 -1.49 -4.12
CA SER A 67 -25.55 -2.40 -3.01
C SER A 67 -24.63 -2.17 -1.79
N LEU A 68 -23.33 -1.96 -2.04
CA LEU A 68 -22.35 -1.69 -0.98
C LEU A 68 -22.64 -0.37 -0.27
N LEU A 69 -22.90 0.69 -1.04
CA LEU A 69 -23.10 2.02 -0.47
C LEU A 69 -24.44 2.15 0.24
N ASP A 70 -25.51 1.54 -0.29
CA ASP A 70 -26.81 1.48 0.38
C ASP A 70 -26.68 0.84 1.77
N LYS A 71 -25.97 -0.28 1.86
CA LYS A 71 -25.76 -0.99 3.13
C LYS A 71 -25.03 -0.16 4.20
N TYR A 72 -24.22 0.81 3.79
CA TYR A 72 -23.47 1.68 4.70
C TYR A 72 -24.04 3.10 4.78
N GLU A 73 -25.24 3.34 4.21
CA GLU A 73 -25.89 4.66 4.16
C GLU A 73 -25.04 5.74 3.45
N LEU A 74 -24.32 5.33 2.41
CA LEU A 74 -23.38 6.14 1.64
C LEU A 74 -23.81 6.37 0.18
N SER A 75 -25.04 6.02 -0.18
CA SER A 75 -25.56 6.05 -1.57
C SER A 75 -25.39 7.41 -2.26
N LYS A 76 -25.45 8.51 -1.49
CA LYS A 76 -25.22 9.87 -1.99
C LYS A 76 -23.83 10.11 -2.58
N PHE A 77 -22.87 9.21 -2.35
CA PHE A 77 -21.51 9.29 -2.85
C PHE A 77 -21.22 8.33 -4.01
N LEU A 78 -22.25 7.71 -4.62
CA LEU A 78 -22.09 6.69 -5.67
C LEU A 78 -21.12 7.11 -6.77
N GLU A 79 -21.31 8.30 -7.36
CA GLU A 79 -20.45 8.81 -8.42
C GLU A 79 -18.99 8.98 -7.95
N GLU A 80 -18.78 9.58 -6.77
CA GLU A 80 -17.43 9.75 -6.20
C GLU A 80 -16.75 8.41 -5.95
N PHE A 81 -17.48 7.39 -5.49
CA PHE A 81 -16.94 6.05 -5.26
C PHE A 81 -16.61 5.31 -6.57
N ILE A 82 -17.43 5.46 -7.61
CA ILE A 82 -17.13 4.91 -8.93
C ILE A 82 -15.86 5.54 -9.50
N ILE A 83 -15.76 6.87 -9.47
CA ILE A 83 -14.58 7.58 -9.97
C ILE A 83 -13.35 7.24 -9.14
N LEU A 84 -13.51 7.12 -7.82
CA LEU A 84 -12.44 6.70 -6.93
C LEU A 84 -11.97 5.28 -7.26
N SER A 85 -12.90 4.37 -7.53
CA SER A 85 -12.58 3.00 -7.93
C SER A 85 -11.76 2.97 -9.22
N CYS A 86 -12.17 3.71 -10.25
CA CYS A 86 -11.42 3.85 -11.49
C CYS A 86 -10.03 4.47 -11.27
N ALA A 87 -9.94 5.55 -10.48
CA ALA A 87 -8.68 6.22 -10.18
C ALA A 87 -7.73 5.31 -9.40
N SER A 88 -8.27 4.56 -8.43
CA SER A 88 -7.54 3.57 -7.64
C SER A 88 -7.03 2.43 -8.51
N GLN A 89 -7.88 1.88 -9.37
CA GLN A 89 -7.52 0.80 -10.29
C GLN A 89 -6.42 1.26 -11.26
N LYS A 90 -6.57 2.43 -11.88
CA LYS A 90 -5.54 2.98 -12.78
C LYS A 90 -4.21 3.20 -12.05
N SER A 91 -4.24 3.87 -10.90
CA SER A 91 -3.04 4.12 -10.11
C SER A 91 -2.39 2.81 -9.67
N PHE A 92 -3.16 1.80 -9.31
CA PHE A 92 -2.64 0.48 -8.97
C PHE A 92 -1.97 -0.17 -10.19
N ILE A 93 -2.66 -0.28 -11.33
CA ILE A 93 -2.17 -0.89 -12.57
C ILE A 93 -0.88 -0.23 -13.05
N ASP A 94 -0.82 1.10 -13.08
CA ASP A 94 0.36 1.86 -13.52
C ASP A 94 1.60 1.58 -12.67
N ASN A 95 1.37 1.12 -11.43
CA ASN A 95 2.42 0.81 -10.46
C ASN A 95 2.65 -0.70 -10.31
N ILE A 96 2.06 -1.54 -11.18
CA ILE A 96 2.39 -2.97 -11.28
C ILE A 96 3.56 -3.15 -12.25
N GLY A 97 4.69 -3.64 -11.76
CA GLY A 97 5.67 -4.36 -12.58
C GLY A 97 6.63 -3.59 -13.49
N THR A 98 6.44 -2.31 -13.83
CA THR A 98 7.38 -1.58 -14.72
C THR A 98 8.36 -0.64 -14.01
N LYS A 99 9.63 -1.06 -13.91
CA LYS A 99 10.81 -0.25 -13.48
C LYS A 99 11.03 1.02 -14.34
N ALA A 100 10.44 1.09 -15.54
CA ALA A 100 10.86 2.02 -16.59
C ALA A 100 10.29 3.46 -16.48
N GLU A 101 9.16 3.67 -15.79
CA GLU A 101 8.48 4.99 -15.80
C GLU A 101 8.55 5.73 -14.45
N LEU A 102 8.96 5.05 -13.38
CA LEU A 102 9.00 5.58 -12.01
C LEU A 102 10.23 6.45 -11.72
N LYS A 103 10.68 7.28 -12.68
CA LYS A 103 11.83 8.19 -12.48
C LYS A 103 11.50 9.49 -11.74
N ARG A 104 10.23 9.74 -11.39
CA ARG A 104 9.81 10.99 -10.75
C ARG A 104 8.66 10.70 -9.79
N ASP A 105 8.92 10.65 -8.49
CA ASP A 105 7.98 11.17 -7.47
C ASP A 105 8.46 11.00 -6.03
N VAL A 106 7.86 11.79 -5.14
CA VAL A 106 8.02 11.87 -3.67
C VAL A 106 8.05 10.50 -2.98
N LEU A 107 7.38 9.48 -3.54
CA LEU A 107 7.43 8.10 -3.03
C LEU A 107 8.84 7.50 -3.08
N LEU A 108 9.67 7.87 -4.07
CA LEU A 108 11.08 7.49 -4.12
C LEU A 108 11.88 8.12 -2.97
N GLN A 109 11.50 9.29 -2.44
CA GLN A 109 12.23 9.90 -1.33
C GLN A 109 12.10 9.07 -0.05
N ASP A 110 10.91 8.56 0.27
CA ASP A 110 10.72 7.70 1.45
C ASP A 110 11.52 6.39 1.34
N PHE A 111 11.63 5.81 0.14
CA PHE A 111 12.44 4.59 -0.08
C PHE A 111 13.94 4.87 -0.16
N ASN A 112 14.35 5.99 -0.75
CA ASN A 112 15.74 6.45 -0.70
C ASN A 112 16.18 6.71 0.74
N ASN A 113 15.27 7.25 1.56
CA ASN A 113 15.50 7.41 3.00
C ASN A 113 15.61 6.04 3.69
N MET A 114 14.74 5.06 3.40
CA MET A 114 14.90 3.70 3.96
C MET A 114 16.22 3.02 3.59
N LYS A 115 16.68 3.17 2.34
CA LYS A 115 17.99 2.65 1.93
C LYS A 115 19.12 3.35 2.68
N LYS A 116 19.02 4.67 2.82
CA LYS A 116 19.99 5.49 3.56
C LYS A 116 20.03 5.08 5.04
N ASP A 117 18.88 4.96 5.69
CA ASP A 117 18.76 4.53 7.08
C ASP A 117 19.34 3.12 7.29
N TYR A 118 19.08 2.20 6.36
CA TYR A 118 19.63 0.84 6.43
C TYR A 118 21.14 0.80 6.17
N ALA A 119 21.66 1.63 5.26
CA ALA A 119 23.09 1.79 5.05
C ALA A 119 23.79 2.39 6.28
N GLU A 120 23.18 3.37 6.93
CA GLU A 120 23.65 3.94 8.20
C GLU A 120 23.67 2.89 9.30
N PHE A 121 22.61 2.08 9.41
CA PHE A 121 22.57 0.94 10.33
C PHE A 121 23.70 -0.06 10.06
N LEU A 122 23.90 -0.49 8.81
CA LEU A 122 25.00 -1.41 8.45
C LEU A 122 26.37 -0.78 8.72
N ASN A 123 26.54 0.53 8.57
CA ASN A 123 27.77 1.22 8.96
C ASN A 123 28.03 1.11 10.47
N VAL A 124 26.99 1.24 11.30
CA VAL A 124 27.12 1.04 12.77
C VAL A 124 27.56 -0.40 13.09
N ILE A 125 27.01 -1.39 12.39
CA ILE A 125 27.45 -2.80 12.52
C ILE A 125 28.92 -2.97 12.10
N GLY A 126 29.33 -2.32 11.01
CA GLY A 126 30.73 -2.35 10.56
C GLY A 126 31.70 -1.75 11.57
N ILE A 127 31.31 -0.64 12.21
CA ILE A 127 32.10 -0.01 13.28
C ILE A 127 32.24 -0.96 14.47
N TYR A 128 31.14 -1.62 14.87
CA TYR A 128 31.15 -2.62 15.94
C TYR A 128 32.10 -3.78 15.62
N LEU A 129 31.97 -4.41 14.46
CA LEU A 129 32.81 -5.55 14.03
C LEU A 129 34.29 -5.20 13.90
N SER A 130 34.60 -3.96 13.51
CA SER A 130 35.98 -3.50 13.28
C SER A 130 36.65 -2.96 14.54
N SER A 131 35.91 -2.76 15.63
CA SER A 131 36.44 -2.18 16.85
C SER A 131 37.21 -3.22 17.69
N GLU A 132 38.48 -2.94 17.99
CA GLU A 132 39.34 -3.82 18.81
C GLU A 132 38.85 -3.94 20.25
N SER A 133 38.30 -2.85 20.79
CA SER A 133 37.40 -2.90 21.92
C SER A 133 36.01 -2.54 21.39
N LYS A 134 35.02 -3.41 21.59
CA LYS A 134 33.60 -3.20 21.23
C LYS A 134 32.94 -1.99 21.91
N ASN A 135 33.75 -1.09 22.48
CA ASN A 135 33.47 0.12 23.24
C ASN A 135 33.31 1.37 22.36
N LYS A 136 33.10 1.23 21.03
CA LYS A 136 32.79 2.39 20.16
C LYS A 136 31.28 2.59 19.98
N THR A 137 30.48 1.55 20.18
CA THR A 137 29.01 1.59 20.14
C THR A 137 28.47 1.45 21.55
N ASN A 138 28.63 2.50 22.37
CA ASN A 138 28.41 2.44 23.82
C ASN A 138 26.96 2.65 24.26
N THR A 139 26.07 2.97 23.32
CA THR A 139 24.69 3.27 23.64
C THR A 139 23.78 2.94 22.46
N ILE A 140 22.68 2.27 22.73
CA ILE A 140 21.52 2.23 21.84
C ILE A 140 20.41 3.03 22.52
N SER A 141 19.96 4.09 21.85
CA SER A 141 18.88 4.94 22.33
C SER A 141 17.60 4.65 21.56
N PHE A 142 16.54 4.37 22.30
CA PHE A 142 15.19 4.25 21.79
C PHE A 142 14.43 5.48 22.22
N LYS A 143 13.71 6.12 21.30
CA LYS A 143 12.76 7.16 21.65
C LYS A 143 11.35 6.57 21.49
N PRO A 144 10.71 6.10 22.57
CA PRO A 144 9.34 5.65 22.51
C PRO A 144 8.40 6.85 22.36
N ASP A 145 7.27 6.66 21.69
CA ASP A 145 6.35 7.76 21.43
C ASP A 145 5.73 8.27 22.74
N ALA A 146 5.72 9.59 22.92
CA ALA A 146 5.27 10.29 24.13
C ALA A 146 6.02 9.91 25.43
N ALA A 147 7.22 9.33 25.32
CA ALA A 147 8.09 9.02 26.45
C ALA A 147 9.48 9.65 26.26
N PRO A 148 10.23 9.90 27.34
CA PRO A 148 11.62 10.28 27.24
C PRO A 148 12.43 9.17 26.54
N THR A 149 13.46 9.58 25.79
CA THR A 149 14.43 8.68 25.20
C THR A 149 15.02 7.75 26.27
N VAL A 150 14.93 6.45 26.04
CA VAL A 150 15.51 5.41 26.89
C VAL A 150 16.79 4.91 26.24
N SER A 151 17.89 4.95 26.97
CA SER A 151 19.20 4.52 26.47
C SER A 151 19.66 3.27 27.19
N ILE A 152 20.14 2.29 26.42
CA ILE A 152 20.82 1.09 26.92
C ILE A 152 22.32 1.33 26.79
N ASN A 153 23.02 1.37 27.94
CA ASN A 153 24.47 1.62 28.00
C ASN A 153 25.25 0.42 28.57
N ASN A 154 24.55 -0.67 28.88
CA ASN A 154 25.20 -1.86 29.44
C ASN A 154 25.94 -2.61 28.33
N PHE A 155 27.27 -2.69 28.48
CA PHE A 155 28.15 -3.31 27.50
C PHE A 155 27.75 -4.75 27.13
N PHE A 156 27.38 -5.58 28.11
CA PHE A 156 27.01 -6.98 27.85
C PHE A 156 25.72 -7.06 27.03
N VAL A 157 24.71 -6.28 27.40
CA VAL A 157 23.43 -6.22 26.67
C VAL A 157 23.64 -5.70 25.24
N LEU A 158 24.48 -4.67 25.08
CA LEU A 158 24.81 -4.13 23.77
C LEU A 158 25.52 -5.15 22.89
N ASN A 159 26.51 -5.85 23.46
CA ASN A 159 27.23 -6.91 22.77
C ASN A 159 26.29 -8.04 22.32
N ASP A 160 25.36 -8.47 23.18
CA ASP A 160 24.39 -9.50 22.85
C ASP A 160 23.44 -9.07 21.72
N ILE A 161 22.98 -7.81 21.75
CA ILE A 161 22.14 -7.24 20.68
C ILE A 161 22.89 -7.25 19.35
N TYR A 162 24.11 -6.70 19.32
CA TYR A 162 24.90 -6.64 18.09
C TYR A 162 25.29 -8.02 17.59
N ASP A 163 25.70 -8.95 18.46
CA ASP A 163 26.04 -10.32 18.07
C ASP A 163 24.80 -11.07 17.54
N THR A 164 23.62 -10.83 18.11
CA THR A 164 22.35 -11.40 17.61
C THR A 164 21.99 -10.85 16.23
N ILE A 165 22.17 -9.54 16.02
CA ILE A 165 21.95 -8.90 14.72
C ILE A 165 22.92 -9.47 13.68
N CYS A 166 24.21 -9.54 13.98
CA CYS A 166 25.23 -10.09 13.08
C CYS A 166 24.90 -11.54 12.70
N LYS A 167 24.53 -12.39 13.68
CA LYS A 167 24.08 -13.77 13.42
C LYS A 167 22.84 -13.82 12.54
N GLY A 168 21.85 -12.98 12.82
CA GLY A 168 20.60 -12.93 12.05
C GLY A 168 20.78 -12.47 10.60
N LEU A 169 21.81 -11.68 10.32
CA LEU A 169 22.14 -11.17 8.99
C LEU A 169 23.24 -11.96 8.28
N ASP A 170 23.80 -12.97 8.95
CA ASP A 170 24.95 -13.76 8.51
C ASP A 170 26.19 -12.89 8.19
N ILE A 171 26.46 -11.93 9.09
CA ILE A 171 27.56 -10.98 8.97
C ILE A 171 28.65 -11.35 9.98
N THR A 172 29.88 -11.47 9.48
CA THR A 172 31.12 -11.54 10.25
C THR A 172 32.04 -10.39 9.86
N LYS A 173 33.15 -10.23 10.58
CA LYS A 173 34.13 -9.19 10.26
C LYS A 173 34.76 -9.42 8.87
N GLU A 174 34.93 -10.68 8.50
CA GLU A 174 35.60 -11.12 7.28
C GLU A 174 34.71 -10.94 6.04
N ASN A 175 33.40 -11.19 6.17
CA ASN A 175 32.46 -11.08 5.05
C ASN A 175 31.72 -9.72 4.99
N PHE A 176 31.97 -8.81 5.95
CA PHE A 176 31.14 -7.62 6.14
C PHE A 176 30.97 -6.78 4.87
N LEU A 177 32.04 -6.53 4.11
CA LEU A 177 31.97 -5.68 2.92
C LEU A 177 31.10 -6.30 1.82
N GLU A 178 31.36 -7.56 1.49
CA GLU A 178 30.60 -8.33 0.50
C GLU A 178 29.13 -8.47 0.95
N ARG A 179 28.91 -8.89 2.19
CA ARG A 179 27.57 -9.07 2.74
C ARG A 179 26.80 -7.77 2.86
N LYS A 180 27.47 -6.66 3.16
CA LYS A 180 26.87 -5.32 3.16
C LYS A 180 26.40 -4.93 1.75
N GLU A 181 27.21 -5.14 0.73
CA GLU A 181 26.81 -4.88 -0.67
C GLU A 181 25.64 -5.76 -1.07
N GLU A 182 25.68 -7.06 -0.79
CA GLU A 182 24.57 -7.99 -1.04
C GLU A 182 23.28 -7.59 -0.30
N LEU A 183 23.36 -7.23 0.98
CA LEU A 183 22.20 -6.83 1.78
C LEU A 183 21.63 -5.50 1.29
N LEU A 184 22.49 -4.56 0.89
CA LEU A 184 22.08 -3.32 0.26
C LEU A 184 21.44 -3.61 -1.10
N ASP A 185 21.96 -4.55 -1.89
CA ASP A 185 21.45 -4.93 -3.20
C ASP A 185 20.15 -5.74 -3.16
N LEU A 186 19.97 -6.60 -2.16
CA LEU A 186 18.69 -7.23 -1.83
C LEU A 186 17.64 -6.18 -1.47
N LYS A 187 18.04 -5.05 -0.87
CA LYS A 187 17.17 -3.88 -0.64
C LYS A 187 17.07 -2.94 -1.87
N ASN A 188 18.05 -2.98 -2.77
CA ASN A 188 18.14 -2.22 -4.03
C ASN A 188 17.30 -2.87 -5.14
N ASN A 189 16.93 -4.14 -4.97
CA ASN A 189 15.80 -4.75 -5.64
C ASN A 189 14.51 -4.12 -5.12
N ILE A 190 14.22 -2.92 -5.65
CA ILE A 190 12.88 -2.39 -5.73
C ILE A 190 12.05 -3.46 -6.45
N SER A 191 11.44 -4.34 -5.67
CA SER A 191 10.37 -5.18 -6.17
C SER A 191 9.29 -4.19 -6.56
N VAL A 192 9.04 -4.04 -7.86
CA VAL A 192 8.08 -3.07 -8.41
C VAL A 192 6.69 -3.27 -7.81
N ARG A 193 6.43 -4.46 -7.23
CA ARG A 193 5.28 -4.78 -6.40
C ARG A 193 5.10 -3.85 -5.19
N HIS A 194 6.16 -3.23 -4.67
CA HIS A 194 6.06 -2.31 -3.53
C HIS A 194 5.32 -1.01 -3.86
N TYR A 195 5.29 -0.55 -5.12
CA TYR A 195 4.60 0.69 -5.47
C TYR A 195 3.08 0.52 -5.55
N SER A 196 2.61 -0.55 -6.20
CA SER A 196 1.18 -0.88 -6.18
C SER A 196 0.69 -1.16 -4.75
N GLU A 197 1.54 -1.72 -3.89
CA GLU A 197 1.27 -1.88 -2.45
C GLU A 197 1.20 -0.55 -1.69
N VAL A 198 2.01 0.46 -2.05
CA VAL A 198 1.90 1.81 -1.47
C VAL A 198 0.60 2.49 -1.88
N VAL A 199 0.21 2.38 -3.16
CA VAL A 199 -1.08 2.87 -3.65
C VAL A 199 -2.22 2.20 -2.86
N LYS A 200 -2.18 0.87 -2.74
CA LYS A 200 -3.16 0.09 -1.96
C LYS A 200 -3.19 0.50 -0.50
N THR A 201 -2.03 0.70 0.14
CA THR A 201 -1.93 1.15 1.54
C THR A 201 -2.61 2.50 1.73
N SER A 202 -2.35 3.47 0.84
CA SER A 202 -3.00 4.79 0.89
C SER A 202 -4.51 4.69 0.74
N ILE A 203 -5.00 3.88 -0.21
CA ILE A 203 -6.44 3.63 -0.41
C ILE A 203 -7.06 3.02 0.85
N VAL A 204 -6.48 1.92 1.36
CA VAL A 204 -6.99 1.19 2.53
C VAL A 204 -7.13 2.11 3.73
N VAL A 205 -6.09 2.89 4.01
CA VAL A 205 -6.07 3.83 5.12
C VAL A 205 -7.15 4.89 4.98
N ASN A 206 -7.22 5.58 3.83
CA ASN A 206 -8.10 6.73 3.65
C ASN A 206 -9.57 6.27 3.64
N LEU A 207 -9.87 5.17 2.96
CA LEU A 207 -11.20 4.58 2.98
C LEU A 207 -11.58 4.02 4.34
N TYR A 208 -10.62 3.45 5.08
CA TYR A 208 -10.89 3.01 6.45
C TYR A 208 -11.25 4.20 7.34
N GLU A 209 -10.48 5.29 7.31
CA GLU A 209 -10.77 6.51 8.07
C GLU A 209 -12.13 7.11 7.68
N PHE A 210 -12.48 7.10 6.40
CA PHE A 210 -13.80 7.52 5.91
C PHE A 210 -14.91 6.61 6.44
N ALA A 211 -14.80 5.29 6.24
CA ALA A 211 -15.81 4.32 6.63
C ALA A 211 -16.00 4.23 8.15
N LEU A 212 -14.95 4.50 8.94
CA LEU A 212 -15.02 4.52 10.41
C LEU A 212 -15.95 5.63 10.92
N LYS A 213 -16.04 6.75 10.20
CA LYS A 213 -16.98 7.85 10.53
C LYS A 213 -18.44 7.40 10.39
N SER A 214 -18.72 6.44 9.51
CA SER A 214 -20.07 5.94 9.23
C SER A 214 -20.44 4.68 10.03
N SER A 215 -19.62 3.63 10.01
CA SER A 215 -20.02 2.32 10.56
C SER A 215 -19.79 2.15 12.07
N LYS A 216 -19.02 3.05 12.71
CA LYS A 216 -18.59 3.02 14.14
C LYS A 216 -17.87 1.74 14.60
N ARG A 217 -17.82 0.68 13.79
CA ARG A 217 -17.20 -0.64 14.08
C ARG A 217 -16.03 -0.90 13.14
N ARG A 218 -14.85 -1.15 13.72
CA ARG A 218 -13.59 -1.44 12.99
C ARG A 218 -13.73 -2.58 11.99
N SER A 219 -14.36 -3.69 12.38
CA SER A 219 -14.56 -4.85 11.50
C SER A 219 -15.37 -4.50 10.26
N ASP A 220 -16.40 -3.68 10.43
CA ASP A 220 -17.33 -3.34 9.35
C ASP A 220 -16.70 -2.31 8.41
N SER A 221 -15.89 -1.39 8.92
CA SER A 221 -15.08 -0.49 8.08
C SER A 221 -14.02 -1.27 7.29
N LEU A 222 -13.40 -2.28 7.89
CA LEU A 222 -12.45 -3.16 7.20
C LEU A 222 -13.11 -3.98 6.08
N ARG A 223 -14.29 -4.54 6.35
CA ARG A 223 -15.07 -5.26 5.32
C ARG A 223 -15.48 -4.34 4.17
N PHE A 224 -15.91 -3.11 4.48
CA PHE A 224 -16.21 -2.10 3.46
C PHE A 224 -15.00 -1.85 2.56
N VAL A 225 -13.82 -1.62 3.15
CA VAL A 225 -12.58 -1.39 2.40
C VAL A 225 -12.21 -2.59 1.52
N GLY A 226 -12.28 -3.81 2.05
CA GLY A 226 -11.95 -5.00 1.27
C GLY A 226 -12.92 -5.24 0.12
N CYS A 227 -14.22 -5.06 0.36
CA CYS A 227 -15.23 -5.17 -0.68
C CYS A 227 -15.03 -4.08 -1.75
N PHE A 228 -14.73 -2.84 -1.36
CA PHE A 228 -14.36 -1.78 -2.29
C PHE A 228 -13.16 -2.18 -3.16
N LEU A 229 -12.09 -2.72 -2.57
CA LEU A 229 -10.90 -3.15 -3.32
C LEU A 229 -11.23 -4.26 -4.31
N HIS A 230 -11.96 -5.29 -3.88
CA HIS A 230 -12.35 -6.40 -4.76
C HIS A 230 -13.28 -5.95 -5.89
N ILE A 231 -14.28 -5.12 -5.60
CA ILE A 231 -15.13 -4.49 -6.64
C ILE A 231 -14.23 -3.71 -7.60
N SER A 232 -13.23 -2.99 -7.11
CA SER A 232 -12.23 -2.26 -7.91
C SER A 232 -11.24 -3.15 -8.67
N GLN A 233 -11.37 -4.47 -8.55
CA GLN A 233 -10.42 -5.46 -9.09
C GLN A 233 -8.99 -5.23 -8.58
N ILE A 234 -8.84 -4.72 -7.36
CA ILE A 234 -7.56 -4.56 -6.68
C ILE A 234 -7.42 -5.68 -5.65
N PRO A 235 -6.36 -6.50 -5.75
CA PRO A 235 -6.17 -7.63 -4.84
C PRO A 235 -5.86 -7.15 -3.42
N THR A 236 -6.51 -7.79 -2.44
CA THR A 236 -6.28 -7.52 -1.02
C THR A 236 -4.99 -8.17 -0.52
N ASN A 237 -4.58 -9.26 -1.15
CA ASN A 237 -3.35 -9.99 -0.85
C ASN A 237 -2.46 -10.01 -2.11
N SER A 238 -1.17 -9.70 -1.95
CA SER A 238 -0.20 -9.75 -3.04
C SER A 238 -0.05 -11.15 -3.64
N GLU A 239 -0.34 -12.19 -2.86
CA GLU A 239 -0.37 -13.58 -3.35
C GLU A 239 -1.48 -13.82 -4.39
N GLU A 240 -2.54 -13.01 -4.44
CA GLU A 240 -3.63 -13.18 -5.42
C GLU A 240 -3.12 -12.94 -6.86
N ILE A 241 -2.18 -12.01 -7.04
CA ILE A 241 -1.53 -11.78 -8.35
C ILE A 241 -0.58 -12.94 -8.66
N ASP A 242 0.25 -13.34 -7.70
CA ASP A 242 1.31 -14.34 -7.89
C ASP A 242 0.78 -15.74 -8.14
N LYS A 243 -0.29 -16.10 -7.43
CA LYS A 243 -0.97 -17.39 -7.55
C LYS A 243 -2.04 -17.37 -8.64
N LYS A 244 -2.17 -16.26 -9.38
CA LYS A 244 -3.16 -16.06 -10.46
C LYS A 244 -4.59 -16.35 -9.97
N ILE A 245 -4.88 -15.95 -8.74
CA ILE A 245 -6.20 -16.11 -8.14
C ILE A 245 -7.08 -14.97 -8.66
N ASP A 246 -8.20 -15.33 -9.26
CA ASP A 246 -9.20 -14.37 -9.71
C ASP A 246 -9.94 -13.77 -8.51
N ILE A 247 -10.28 -12.49 -8.60
CA ILE A 247 -11.12 -11.83 -7.60
C ILE A 247 -12.58 -12.15 -7.93
N ASP A 248 -13.17 -13.07 -7.16
CA ASP A 248 -14.56 -13.44 -7.30
C ASP A 248 -15.50 -12.31 -6.85
N LEU A 249 -16.30 -11.81 -7.81
CA LEU A 249 -17.33 -10.82 -7.55
C LEU A 249 -18.66 -11.51 -7.26
N PHE A 250 -19.03 -11.56 -5.98
CA PHE A 250 -20.31 -12.09 -5.51
C PHE A 250 -21.45 -11.14 -5.83
N ASN A 251 -22.58 -11.67 -6.32
CA ASN A 251 -23.77 -10.84 -6.60
C ASN A 251 -24.50 -10.38 -5.33
N ASP A 252 -24.35 -11.14 -4.23
CA ASP A 252 -24.92 -10.81 -2.92
C ASP A 252 -23.87 -10.07 -2.08
N ILE A 253 -24.18 -8.84 -1.69
CA ILE A 253 -23.27 -7.97 -0.95
C ILE A 253 -23.02 -8.45 0.49
N ASP A 254 -23.98 -9.12 1.11
CA ASP A 254 -23.83 -9.67 2.46
C ASP A 254 -22.87 -10.85 2.47
N LEU A 255 -22.98 -11.72 1.46
CA LEU A 255 -22.02 -12.80 1.24
C LEU A 255 -20.64 -12.25 0.89
N PHE A 256 -20.57 -11.21 0.05
CA PHE A 256 -19.30 -10.58 -0.31
C PHE A 256 -18.59 -9.99 0.91
N LEU A 257 -19.30 -9.22 1.73
CA LEU A 257 -18.72 -8.64 2.95
C LEU A 257 -18.25 -9.70 3.96
N LYS A 258 -18.89 -10.88 3.98
CA LYS A 258 -18.48 -12.01 4.82
C LYS A 258 -17.23 -12.72 4.30
N SER A 259 -17.00 -12.73 2.98
CA SER A 259 -15.81 -13.37 2.38
C SER A 259 -14.54 -12.54 2.53
N ILE A 260 -14.64 -11.25 2.87
CA ILE A 260 -13.48 -10.39 3.08
C ILE A 260 -12.65 -10.81 4.30
N GLU A 261 -11.40 -11.20 4.05
CA GLU A 261 -10.40 -11.47 5.08
C GLU A 261 -9.83 -10.18 5.70
N ILE A 262 -10.47 -9.70 6.77
CA ILE A 262 -10.07 -8.44 7.44
C ILE A 262 -8.65 -8.45 8.03
N LYS A 263 -8.02 -9.62 8.22
CA LYS A 263 -6.66 -9.74 8.79
C LYS A 263 -5.61 -9.08 7.88
N ASN A 264 -5.72 -9.30 6.57
CA ASN A 264 -4.80 -8.73 5.58
C ASN A 264 -4.89 -7.21 5.57
N LEU A 265 -6.11 -6.68 5.72
CA LEU A 265 -6.37 -5.24 5.73
C LEU A 265 -5.95 -4.56 7.05
N ALA A 266 -6.09 -5.26 8.18
CA ALA A 266 -5.70 -4.74 9.49
C ALA A 266 -4.19 -4.41 9.57
N HIS A 267 -3.36 -5.12 8.82
CA HIS A 267 -1.92 -4.88 8.74
C HIS A 267 -1.60 -3.45 8.24
N TYR A 268 -2.21 -3.02 7.13
CA TYR A 268 -1.95 -1.68 6.55
C TYR A 268 -2.32 -0.54 7.50
N ILE A 269 -3.40 -0.69 8.27
CA ILE A 269 -3.82 0.32 9.25
C ILE A 269 -2.82 0.42 10.40
N ASN A 270 -2.28 -0.71 10.84
CA ASN A 270 -1.32 -0.73 11.94
C ASN A 270 0.03 -0.11 11.52
N ILE A 271 0.45 -0.27 10.26
CA ILE A 271 1.67 0.38 9.71
C ILE A 271 1.54 1.91 9.74
N LYS A 272 0.42 2.50 9.30
CA LYS A 272 0.27 3.96 9.33
C LYS A 272 0.21 4.50 10.75
N ARG A 273 -0.40 3.78 11.71
CA ARG A 273 -0.34 4.17 13.12
C ARG A 273 1.11 4.27 13.59
N GLN A 274 1.95 3.28 13.29
CA GLN A 274 3.38 3.33 13.62
C GLN A 274 4.13 4.48 12.92
N LYS A 275 3.70 4.95 11.74
CA LYS A 275 4.27 6.14 11.07
C LYS A 275 3.73 7.48 11.60
N ARG A 276 2.45 7.58 12.01
CA ARG A 276 1.85 8.81 12.56
C ARG A 276 2.34 9.14 13.98
N PHE A 277 2.85 8.16 14.71
CA PHE A 277 3.54 8.41 15.99
C PHE A 277 5.03 8.77 15.83
N ARG A 278 5.55 8.76 14.59
CA ARG A 278 6.94 9.16 14.23
C ARG A 278 7.07 10.59 13.69
N LEU A 279 6.09 11.47 13.93
CA LEU A 279 6.19 12.91 13.66
C LEU A 279 6.13 13.70 14.97
#